data_AF-A0AAV8WRW2-F1
#
_entry.id   AF-A0AAV8WRW2-F1
#
_cell.length_a   1.000
_cell.length_b   1.000
_cell.length_c   1.000
_cell.angle_alpha   90.00
_cell.angle_beta   90.00
_cell.angle_gamma   90.00
#
_symmetry.space_group_name_H-M   'P 1'
#
loop_
_entity.id
_entity.type
_entity.pdbx_description
1 polymer ?
#
loop_
_entity_poly.entity_id
_entity_poly.type
_entity_poly.pdbx_seq_one_letter_code
_entity_poly.pdbx_strand_id
1 'polypeptide(L)'
;MDEEQTVSVSKELNNDMFSSVLGDLINFIKNSHDTTVDEIPTAALLTGINMPDHGAQFRALSKQIKQTVSSHVACLYSQDCQNIKYLMENMIYQFINEEEFPSDDYAMAEHFSSGNAMSLCNSNKNEVKQILNGFTHEDCENVRQIMSFRKLVESESYANRIKLLTDDAYFKKILEQEISKINKYIKRLHIFLKCLFIMVEDLPKAPLGKQIRELYSIATSENITKTTEYKECFQLLGFQSKEELCLKLSKIVNYMSKLINDNVKQNKMKDVVDELSRYLDKMNNFDLDEIEEAVNEIENEDNVITGQMDRKQLKEKLLEMTKNQSKPMNKYEKLRKNVIQFLSETFEHYLIEPSSFYFHEIFFFNNISIQNYIIGTHRSAIHNALNDPQYYLQCNCCEIPNGAAITRCMPDICVAYKLHLECGKLINLYDWLQAFLSIVDPVDIDDDTKRTVDPELQARFTQAVAELEYLGFIKSSKRKADHVTRLTWGG
;
A
#
# COMPACT_ATOMS: atom_id res chain seq x y z
N MET A 1 -7.11 10.34 -16.17
CA MET A 1 -7.08 11.13 -14.92
C MET A 1 -5.64 11.57 -14.83
N ASP A 2 -5.40 12.84 -15.13
CA ASP A 2 -4.06 13.31 -15.48
C ASP A 2 -3.24 13.54 -14.22
N GLU A 3 -1.95 13.22 -14.26
CA GLU A 3 -0.97 13.42 -13.19
C GLU A 3 -1.04 14.84 -12.59
N GLU A 4 -1.33 15.83 -13.43
CA GLU A 4 -1.55 17.21 -13.01
C GLU A 4 -2.73 17.36 -12.03
N GLN A 5 -3.81 16.59 -12.19
CA GLN A 5 -4.99 16.65 -11.30
C GLN A 5 -4.72 16.02 -9.95
N THR A 6 -3.95 14.93 -9.88
CA THR A 6 -3.59 14.30 -8.60
C THR A 6 -2.59 15.16 -7.84
N VAL A 7 -1.60 15.72 -8.55
CA VAL A 7 -0.63 16.66 -7.98
C VAL A 7 -1.35 17.94 -7.53
N SER A 8 -2.33 18.45 -8.28
CA SER A 8 -3.09 19.64 -7.90
C SER A 8 -3.94 19.39 -6.65
N VAL A 9 -4.68 18.28 -6.58
CA VAL A 9 -5.50 17.93 -5.40
C VAL A 9 -4.63 17.66 -4.17
N SER A 10 -3.48 16.99 -4.33
CA SER A 10 -2.53 16.80 -3.24
C SER A 10 -1.96 18.13 -2.74
N LYS A 11 -1.62 19.05 -3.65
CA LYS A 11 -1.21 20.42 -3.30
C LYS A 11 -2.33 21.20 -2.61
N GLU A 12 -3.57 21.09 -3.07
CA GLU A 12 -4.74 21.73 -2.45
C GLU A 12 -5.00 21.20 -1.03
N LEU A 13 -5.00 19.87 -0.83
CA LEU A 13 -5.18 19.27 0.48
C LEU A 13 -4.05 19.60 1.45
N ASN A 14 -2.80 19.64 0.97
CA ASN A 14 -1.68 20.12 1.76
C ASN A 14 -1.87 21.60 2.12
N ASN A 15 -2.24 22.45 1.16
CA ASN A 15 -2.51 23.86 1.43
C ASN A 15 -3.65 24.03 2.45
N ASP A 16 -4.70 23.22 2.39
CA ASP A 16 -5.82 23.26 3.34
C ASP A 16 -5.40 22.80 4.74
N MET A 17 -4.66 21.70 4.85
CA MET A 17 -4.17 21.19 6.13
C MET A 17 -3.21 22.18 6.81
N PHE A 18 -2.37 22.83 6.02
CA PHE A 18 -1.43 23.85 6.51
C PHE A 18 -2.02 25.25 6.53
N SER A 19 -3.25 25.47 6.04
CA SER A 19 -3.84 26.81 5.91
C SER A 19 -3.93 27.56 7.23
N SER A 20 -4.19 26.87 8.34
CA SER A 20 -4.25 27.52 9.66
C SER A 20 -2.84 27.98 10.10
N VAL A 21 -1.83 27.11 9.96
CA VAL A 21 -0.45 27.40 10.34
C VAL A 21 0.15 28.47 9.41
N LEU A 22 -0.10 28.37 8.11
CA LEU A 22 0.29 29.38 7.11
C LEU A 22 -0.41 30.72 7.39
N GLY A 23 -1.70 30.69 7.75
CA GLY A 23 -2.45 31.87 8.15
C GLY A 23 -1.85 32.55 9.38
N ASP A 24 -1.50 31.79 10.41
CA ASP A 24 -0.84 32.29 11.63
C ASP A 24 0.54 32.88 11.31
N LEU A 25 1.34 32.23 10.46
CA LEU A 25 2.64 32.74 10.00
C LEU A 25 2.50 34.03 9.18
N ILE A 26 1.53 34.10 8.26
CA ILE A 26 1.29 35.31 7.47
C ILE A 26 0.83 36.45 8.37
N ASN A 27 -0.03 36.18 9.35
CA ASN A 27 -0.46 37.17 10.34
C ASN A 27 0.72 37.68 11.17
N PHE A 28 1.62 36.78 11.60
CA PHE A 28 2.86 37.16 12.27
C PHE A 28 3.72 38.08 11.39
N ILE A 29 4.00 37.70 10.14
CA ILE A 29 4.83 38.49 9.22
C ILE A 29 4.20 39.88 8.96
N LYS A 30 2.88 39.95 8.77
CA LYS A 30 2.17 41.23 8.60
C LYS A 30 2.33 42.14 9.81
N ASN A 31 2.10 41.61 11.00
CA ASN A 31 2.26 42.38 12.24
C ASN A 31 3.72 42.85 12.45
N SER A 32 4.70 42.04 12.04
CA SER A 32 6.12 42.41 12.10
C SER A 32 6.53 43.46 11.07
N HIS A 33 5.84 43.55 9.91
CA HIS A 33 6.13 44.57 8.90
C HIS A 33 5.78 45.99 9.37
N ASP A 34 4.72 46.13 10.17
CA ASP A 34 4.18 47.45 10.57
C ASP A 34 4.84 48.05 11.81
N THR A 35 5.80 47.34 12.42
CA THR A 35 6.48 47.76 13.65
C THR A 35 7.93 48.13 13.38
N THR A 36 8.41 49.26 13.91
CA THR A 36 9.83 49.61 13.87
C THR A 36 10.60 48.77 14.88
N VAL A 37 11.59 48.00 14.42
CA VAL A 37 12.28 46.99 15.24
C VAL A 37 13.79 47.22 15.26
N ASP A 38 14.42 46.97 16.42
CA ASP A 38 15.88 46.96 16.61
C ASP A 38 16.50 45.57 16.31
N GLU A 39 15.69 44.52 16.27
CA GLU A 39 16.10 43.12 16.06
C GLU A 39 15.37 42.48 14.86
N ILE A 40 15.95 41.42 14.27
CA ILE A 40 15.33 40.72 13.13
C ILE A 40 14.18 39.82 13.62
N PRO A 41 12.92 40.10 13.25
CA PRO A 41 11.79 39.27 13.64
C PRO A 41 11.92 37.86 13.04
N THR A 42 11.83 36.84 13.88
CA THR A 42 12.09 35.44 13.50
C THR A 42 10.97 34.53 13.98
N ALA A 43 10.48 33.65 13.10
CA ALA A 43 9.53 32.60 13.44
C ALA A 43 10.20 31.22 13.37
N ALA A 44 10.03 30.39 14.40
CA ALA A 44 10.51 29.02 14.42
C ALA A 44 9.37 28.05 14.08
N LEU A 45 9.46 27.39 12.93
CA LEU A 45 8.49 26.37 12.51
C LEU A 45 9.01 24.98 12.89
N LEU A 46 8.30 24.31 13.80
CA LEU A 46 8.60 22.93 14.18
C LEU A 46 7.99 21.96 13.17
N THR A 47 8.82 21.52 12.22
CA THR A 47 8.42 20.55 11.21
C THR A 47 8.74 19.11 11.62
N GLY A 48 8.00 18.12 11.10
CA GLY A 48 8.31 16.70 11.29
C GLY A 48 9.59 16.24 10.56
N ILE A 49 9.90 14.95 10.62
CA ILE A 49 11.18 14.38 10.17
C ILE A 49 11.34 14.35 8.62
N ASN A 50 10.25 14.41 7.84
CA ASN A 50 10.28 14.27 6.38
C ASN A 50 10.65 15.57 5.63
N MET A 51 11.93 15.71 5.28
CA MET A 51 12.52 16.88 4.62
C MET A 51 12.00 17.22 3.19
N PRO A 52 11.66 16.26 2.30
CA PRO A 52 11.23 16.58 0.93
C PRO A 52 9.84 17.25 0.86
N ASP A 53 8.92 16.86 1.75
CA ASP A 53 7.56 17.42 1.83
C ASP A 53 7.59 18.90 2.27
N HIS A 54 8.55 19.25 3.15
CA HIS A 54 8.76 20.63 3.58
C HIS A 54 9.11 21.54 2.42
N GLY A 55 9.79 21.03 1.38
CA GLY A 55 10.10 21.80 0.18
C GLY A 55 8.84 22.28 -0.54
N ALA A 56 7.77 21.48 -0.60
CA ALA A 56 6.50 21.90 -1.18
C ALA A 56 5.75 22.90 -0.27
N GLN A 57 5.81 22.69 1.05
CA GLN A 57 5.20 23.57 2.05
C GLN A 57 5.84 24.96 2.08
N PHE A 58 7.18 25.04 2.10
CA PHE A 58 7.90 26.31 2.05
C PHE A 58 7.70 27.04 0.72
N ARG A 59 7.52 26.31 -0.39
CA ARG A 59 7.11 26.89 -1.68
C ARG A 59 5.72 27.50 -1.62
N ALA A 60 4.74 26.79 -1.03
CA ALA A 60 3.39 27.31 -0.84
C ALA A 60 3.37 28.56 0.06
N LEU A 61 4.11 28.53 1.19
CA LEU A 61 4.29 29.68 2.07
C LEU A 61 4.94 30.85 1.34
N SER A 62 6.03 30.62 0.60
CA SER A 62 6.70 31.65 -0.19
C SER A 62 5.76 32.29 -1.21
N LYS A 63 4.97 31.47 -1.93
CA LYS A 63 3.96 31.96 -2.87
C LYS A 63 2.88 32.80 -2.18
N GLN A 64 2.38 32.38 -1.03
CA GLN A 64 1.38 33.15 -0.28
C GLN A 64 1.96 34.45 0.29
N ILE A 65 3.20 34.46 0.79
CA ILE A 65 3.88 35.68 1.26
C ILE A 65 4.08 36.65 0.07
N LYS A 66 4.52 36.14 -1.08
CA LYS A 66 4.64 36.91 -2.34
C LYS A 66 3.33 37.58 -2.75
N GLN A 67 2.20 36.90 -2.54
CA GLN A 67 0.87 37.40 -2.89
C GLN A 67 0.27 38.34 -1.84
N THR A 68 0.63 38.20 -0.55
CA THR A 68 -0.12 38.85 0.54
C THR A 68 0.67 39.85 1.38
N VAL A 69 2.01 39.82 1.35
CA VAL A 69 2.86 40.67 2.22
C VAL A 69 3.99 41.34 1.45
N SER A 70 4.85 40.58 0.77
CA SER A 70 6.04 41.13 0.09
C SER A 70 6.38 40.31 -1.14
N SER A 71 6.62 40.97 -2.27
CA SER A 71 6.96 40.32 -3.55
C SER A 71 8.30 39.58 -3.56
N HIS A 72 9.14 39.73 -2.53
CA HIS A 72 10.47 39.14 -2.48
C HIS A 72 10.60 38.18 -1.28
N VAL A 73 10.82 36.90 -1.59
CA VAL A 73 11.06 35.83 -0.62
C VAL A 73 12.19 34.95 -1.14
N ALA A 74 13.19 34.68 -0.31
CA ALA A 74 14.29 33.77 -0.61
C ALA A 74 14.27 32.58 0.36
N CYS A 75 14.44 31.37 -0.17
CA CYS A 75 14.53 30.11 0.56
C CYS A 75 15.97 29.57 0.47
N LEU A 76 16.69 29.62 1.59
CA LEU A 76 18.10 29.21 1.66
C LEU A 76 18.23 27.82 2.27
N TYR A 77 18.73 26.86 1.48
CA TYR A 77 19.06 25.52 1.97
C TYR A 77 20.49 25.46 2.51
N SER A 78 20.71 24.69 3.58
CA SER A 78 22.01 24.57 4.23
C SER A 78 23.08 23.97 3.32
N GLN A 79 22.70 23.04 2.45
CA GLN A 79 23.59 22.41 1.45
C GLN A 79 24.18 23.42 0.46
N ASP A 80 23.45 24.50 0.16
CA ASP A 80 23.81 25.53 -0.82
C ASP A 80 24.52 26.73 -0.17
N CYS A 81 24.60 26.77 1.17
CA CYS A 81 25.14 27.88 1.95
C CYS A 81 26.39 27.48 2.76
N GLN A 82 27.39 26.90 2.09
CA GLN A 82 28.62 26.41 2.75
C GLN A 82 29.47 27.51 3.38
N ASN A 83 29.37 28.74 2.86
CA ASN A 83 30.03 29.93 3.39
C ASN A 83 29.15 31.17 3.16
N ILE A 84 29.49 32.27 3.85
CA ILE A 84 28.70 33.53 3.80
C ILE A 84 28.60 34.09 2.38
N LYS A 85 29.63 33.88 1.54
CA LYS A 85 29.62 34.33 0.15
C LYS A 85 28.51 33.64 -0.65
N TYR A 86 28.45 32.29 -0.61
CA TYR A 86 27.40 31.53 -1.31
C TYR A 86 26.00 31.82 -0.76
N LEU A 87 25.88 32.04 0.54
CA LEU A 87 24.61 32.47 1.15
C LEU A 87 24.13 33.80 0.54
N MET A 88 25.01 34.79 0.44
CA MET A 88 24.69 36.09 -0.14
C MET A 88 24.37 35.98 -1.64
N GLU A 89 25.18 35.25 -2.41
CA GLU A 89 24.99 35.05 -3.85
C GLU A 89 23.64 34.37 -4.15
N ASN A 90 23.30 33.31 -3.41
CA ASN A 90 22.04 32.59 -3.59
C ASN A 90 20.83 33.41 -3.15
N MET A 91 20.94 34.16 -2.06
CA MET A 91 19.87 35.06 -1.60
C MET A 91 19.58 36.15 -2.65
N ILE A 92 20.63 36.78 -3.19
CA ILE A 92 20.50 37.81 -4.22
C ILE A 92 19.97 37.21 -5.53
N TYR A 93 20.47 36.04 -5.93
CA TYR A 93 20.00 35.33 -7.13
C TYR A 93 18.50 35.03 -7.06
N GLN A 94 18.01 34.52 -5.93
CA GLN A 94 16.58 34.19 -5.76
C GLN A 94 15.67 35.43 -5.69
N PHE A 95 16.19 36.58 -5.26
CA PHE A 95 15.45 37.84 -5.38
C PHE A 95 15.37 38.35 -6.82
N ILE A 96 16.27 37.91 -7.70
CA ILE A 96 16.35 38.33 -9.10
C ILE A 96 15.60 37.36 -10.03
N ASN A 97 15.65 36.05 -9.75
CA ASN A 97 15.13 35.00 -10.64
C ASN A 97 14.05 34.15 -9.95
N GLU A 98 12.93 33.93 -10.62
CA GLU A 98 11.87 33.01 -10.18
C GLU A 98 11.98 31.68 -10.95
N GLU A 99 12.11 30.55 -10.23
CA GLU A 99 12.11 29.21 -10.82
C GLU A 99 11.03 28.33 -10.18
N GLU A 100 10.35 27.51 -11.01
CA GLU A 100 9.40 26.48 -10.60
C GLU A 100 9.96 25.08 -10.89
N PHE A 101 9.69 24.12 -10.00
CA PHE A 101 10.18 22.73 -10.08
C PHE A 101 9.02 21.72 -10.20
N PRO A 102 9.15 20.67 -11.05
CA PRO A 102 8.15 19.59 -11.20
C PRO A 102 8.20 18.56 -10.05
N SER A 103 7.18 17.68 -10.02
CA SER A 103 7.02 16.56 -9.07
C SER A 103 7.16 15.21 -9.77
N ASP A 104 7.72 14.22 -9.08
CA ASP A 104 8.00 12.89 -9.61
C ASP A 104 7.06 11.82 -9.02
N ASP A 105 6.04 11.37 -9.76
CA ASP A 105 5.19 10.21 -9.41
C ASP A 105 5.45 9.01 -10.35
N TYR A 106 6.54 8.28 -10.09
CA TYR A 106 7.06 7.20 -10.95
C TYR A 106 6.06 6.04 -11.21
N ALA A 107 5.21 5.72 -10.24
CA ALA A 107 4.24 4.62 -10.37
C ALA A 107 3.14 4.93 -11.39
N MET A 108 2.74 6.20 -11.50
CA MET A 108 1.76 6.63 -12.49
C MET A 108 2.36 6.59 -13.90
N ALA A 109 3.59 7.08 -14.04
CA ALA A 109 4.34 7.02 -15.29
C ALA A 109 4.52 5.57 -15.79
N GLU A 110 4.90 4.63 -14.92
CA GLU A 110 5.06 3.22 -15.31
C GLU A 110 3.72 2.57 -15.70
N HIS A 111 2.63 2.87 -14.97
CA HIS A 111 1.30 2.36 -15.31
C HIS A 111 0.84 2.83 -16.70
N PHE A 112 0.87 4.13 -16.99
CA PHE A 112 0.39 4.65 -18.27
C PHE A 112 1.34 4.40 -19.44
N SER A 113 2.63 4.17 -19.18
CA SER A 113 3.61 3.79 -20.20
C SER A 113 3.53 2.32 -20.63
N SER A 114 2.80 1.47 -19.87
CA SER A 114 2.67 0.03 -20.16
C SER A 114 1.84 -0.28 -21.43
N GLY A 115 1.13 0.70 -21.99
CA GLY A 115 0.50 0.58 -23.31
C GLY A 115 -0.78 1.42 -23.47
N ASN A 116 -1.22 1.56 -24.73
CA ASN A 116 -2.40 2.37 -25.10
C ASN A 116 -3.70 1.89 -24.45
N ALA A 117 -3.76 0.62 -24.02
CA ALA A 117 -4.89 0.08 -23.24
C ALA A 117 -5.15 0.89 -21.95
N MET A 118 -4.10 1.42 -21.31
CA MET A 118 -4.21 2.15 -20.05
C MET A 118 -4.82 3.55 -20.22
N SER A 119 -4.87 4.08 -21.45
CA SER A 119 -5.61 5.31 -21.76
C SER A 119 -7.11 5.20 -21.45
N LEU A 120 -7.64 3.97 -21.38
CA LEU A 120 -9.04 3.68 -21.03
C LEU A 120 -9.33 3.85 -19.53
N CYS A 121 -8.31 4.09 -18.70
CA CYS A 121 -8.43 4.37 -17.27
C CYS A 121 -9.04 5.77 -17.05
N ASN A 122 -10.34 5.88 -17.32
CA ASN A 122 -11.09 7.12 -17.21
C ASN A 122 -12.51 6.87 -16.67
N SER A 123 -12.96 7.79 -15.81
CA SER A 123 -14.29 7.77 -15.19
C SER A 123 -15.40 8.26 -16.12
N ASN A 124 -15.07 9.06 -17.15
CA ASN A 124 -16.06 9.63 -18.07
C ASN A 124 -16.33 8.71 -19.26
N LYS A 125 -17.59 8.26 -19.38
CA LYS A 125 -18.03 7.36 -20.46
C LYS A 125 -17.83 7.96 -21.86
N ASN A 126 -17.97 9.27 -22.01
CA ASN A 126 -17.86 9.92 -23.32
C ASN A 126 -16.41 9.95 -23.81
N GLU A 127 -15.46 10.20 -22.90
CA GLU A 127 -14.03 10.18 -23.21
C GLU A 127 -13.58 8.76 -23.56
N VAL A 128 -13.99 7.75 -22.78
CA VAL A 128 -13.71 6.33 -23.10
C VAL A 128 -14.21 5.99 -24.51
N LYS A 129 -15.40 6.43 -24.90
CA LYS A 129 -15.92 6.22 -26.27
C LYS A 129 -15.09 6.91 -27.34
N GLN A 130 -14.67 8.15 -27.11
CA GLN A 130 -13.83 8.89 -28.05
C GLN A 130 -12.48 8.18 -28.25
N ILE A 131 -11.88 7.70 -27.16
CA ILE A 131 -10.64 6.93 -27.17
C ILE A 131 -10.83 5.61 -27.94
N LEU A 132 -11.89 4.85 -27.67
CA LEU A 132 -12.19 3.59 -28.37
C LEU A 132 -12.44 3.78 -29.87
N ASN A 133 -12.99 4.91 -30.28
CA ASN A 133 -13.15 5.24 -31.70
C ASN A 133 -11.80 5.47 -32.40
N GLY A 134 -10.80 5.99 -31.67
CA GLY A 134 -9.43 6.20 -32.16
C GLY A 134 -8.54 4.95 -32.14
N PHE A 135 -8.96 3.86 -31.47
CA PHE A 135 -8.16 2.64 -31.34
C PHE A 135 -7.92 1.95 -32.70
N THR A 136 -6.66 1.60 -32.95
CA THR A 136 -6.23 0.76 -34.07
C THR A 136 -6.41 -0.73 -33.75
N HIS A 137 -6.15 -1.60 -34.73
CA HIS A 137 -6.17 -3.05 -34.52
C HIS A 137 -5.10 -3.50 -33.49
N GLU A 138 -3.91 -2.92 -33.54
CA GLU A 138 -2.81 -3.22 -32.59
C GLU A 138 -3.20 -2.85 -31.16
N ASP A 139 -3.90 -1.72 -30.97
CA ASP A 139 -4.43 -1.34 -29.66
C ASP A 139 -5.45 -2.36 -29.14
N CYS A 140 -6.30 -2.90 -30.02
CA CYS A 140 -7.25 -3.94 -29.66
C CYS A 140 -6.53 -5.24 -29.26
N GLU A 141 -5.48 -5.63 -29.98
CA GLU A 141 -4.64 -6.78 -29.64
C GLU A 141 -3.93 -6.60 -28.29
N ASN A 142 -3.40 -5.40 -28.01
CA ASN A 142 -2.80 -5.10 -26.72
C ASN A 142 -3.79 -5.30 -25.56
N VAL A 143 -5.05 -4.87 -25.73
CA VAL A 143 -6.09 -5.11 -24.73
C VAL A 143 -6.45 -6.61 -24.64
N ARG A 144 -6.43 -7.35 -25.76
CA ARG A 144 -6.68 -8.81 -25.79
C ARG A 144 -5.58 -9.62 -25.08
N GLN A 145 -4.37 -9.08 -24.95
CA GLN A 145 -3.28 -9.75 -24.22
C GLN A 145 -3.46 -9.73 -22.70
N ILE A 146 -4.37 -8.88 -22.17
CA ILE A 146 -4.65 -8.79 -20.73
C ILE A 146 -5.20 -10.12 -20.20
N MET A 147 -4.74 -10.54 -19.02
CA MET A 147 -5.06 -11.86 -18.47
C MET A 147 -6.55 -12.03 -18.16
N SER A 148 -7.20 -11.01 -17.61
CA SER A 148 -8.65 -11.05 -17.35
C SER A 148 -9.51 -11.17 -18.62
N PHE A 149 -9.03 -10.76 -19.80
CA PHE A 149 -9.74 -10.98 -21.07
C PHE A 149 -9.90 -12.47 -21.38
N ARG A 150 -8.89 -13.29 -21.05
CA ARG A 150 -8.96 -14.74 -21.26
C ARG A 150 -10.14 -15.35 -20.50
N LYS A 151 -10.36 -14.92 -19.26
CA LYS A 151 -11.51 -15.33 -18.43
C LYS A 151 -12.84 -14.92 -19.08
N LEU A 152 -12.93 -13.72 -19.66
CA LEU A 152 -14.12 -13.27 -20.38
C LEU A 152 -14.43 -14.20 -21.56
N VAL A 153 -13.43 -14.49 -22.40
CA VAL A 153 -13.57 -15.38 -23.55
C VAL A 153 -14.00 -16.78 -23.11
N GLU A 154 -13.42 -17.32 -22.04
CA GLU A 154 -13.80 -18.63 -21.48
C GLU A 154 -15.23 -18.67 -20.95
N SER A 155 -15.76 -17.57 -20.42
CA SER A 155 -17.14 -17.51 -19.91
C SER A 155 -18.20 -17.44 -21.01
N GLU A 156 -17.82 -17.05 -22.23
CA GLU A 156 -18.73 -16.75 -23.33
C GLU A 156 -19.05 -17.95 -24.23
N SER A 157 -20.15 -17.84 -24.99
CA SER A 157 -20.57 -18.87 -25.96
C SER A 157 -19.60 -18.97 -27.14
N TYR A 158 -19.49 -20.15 -27.77
CA TYR A 158 -18.54 -20.39 -28.88
C TYR A 158 -18.65 -19.37 -30.02
N ALA A 159 -19.89 -18.98 -30.39
CA ALA A 159 -20.13 -17.97 -31.42
C ALA A 159 -19.64 -16.57 -31.02
N ASN A 160 -19.79 -16.20 -29.74
CA ASN A 160 -19.31 -14.91 -29.22
C ASN A 160 -17.79 -14.90 -29.07
N ARG A 161 -17.16 -16.03 -28.71
CA ARG A 161 -15.70 -16.15 -28.63
C ARG A 161 -15.01 -15.82 -29.95
N ILE A 162 -15.50 -16.38 -31.05
CA ILE A 162 -14.95 -16.10 -32.38
C ILE A 162 -15.06 -14.60 -32.68
N LYS A 163 -16.22 -13.99 -32.41
CA LYS A 163 -16.43 -12.55 -32.63
C LYS A 163 -15.52 -11.68 -31.75
N LEU A 164 -15.30 -12.04 -30.49
CA LEU A 164 -14.39 -11.30 -29.60
C LEU A 164 -12.94 -11.31 -30.10
N LEU A 165 -12.51 -12.41 -30.72
CA LEU A 165 -11.15 -12.59 -31.22
C LEU A 165 -10.91 -12.03 -32.63
N THR A 166 -11.96 -11.93 -33.46
CA THR A 166 -11.81 -11.57 -34.89
C THR A 166 -12.45 -10.24 -35.28
N ASP A 167 -13.48 -9.79 -34.57
CA ASP A 167 -14.21 -8.56 -34.88
C ASP A 167 -13.91 -7.48 -33.84
N ASP A 168 -13.09 -6.51 -34.24
CA ASP A 168 -12.69 -5.37 -33.41
C ASP A 168 -13.87 -4.46 -33.05
N ALA A 169 -14.88 -4.30 -33.91
CA ALA A 169 -16.02 -3.46 -33.62
C ALA A 169 -16.92 -4.10 -32.55
N TYR A 170 -17.10 -5.42 -32.62
CA TYR A 170 -17.78 -6.17 -31.57
C TYR A 170 -17.00 -6.13 -30.25
N PHE A 171 -15.69 -6.34 -30.30
CA PHE A 171 -14.81 -6.27 -29.14
C PHE A 171 -14.87 -4.91 -28.44
N LYS A 172 -14.73 -3.80 -29.19
CA LYS A 172 -14.82 -2.42 -28.66
C LYS A 172 -16.13 -2.16 -27.92
N LYS A 173 -17.25 -2.68 -28.45
CA LYS A 173 -18.57 -2.54 -27.81
C LYS A 173 -18.64 -3.28 -26.47
N ILE A 174 -18.10 -4.49 -26.38
CA ILE A 174 -18.06 -5.27 -25.14
C ILE A 174 -17.09 -4.61 -24.14
N LEU A 175 -15.93 -4.16 -24.60
CA LEU A 175 -14.96 -3.45 -23.79
C LEU A 175 -15.56 -2.19 -23.15
N GLU A 176 -16.33 -1.39 -23.89
CA GLU A 176 -17.05 -0.22 -23.34
C GLU A 176 -18.02 -0.63 -22.22
N GLN A 177 -18.70 -1.77 -22.36
CA GLN A 177 -19.64 -2.26 -21.35
C GLN A 177 -18.92 -2.72 -20.09
N GLU A 178 -17.83 -3.48 -20.21
CA GLU A 178 -17.04 -3.96 -19.08
C GLU A 178 -16.36 -2.81 -18.33
N ILE A 179 -15.77 -1.85 -19.04
CA ILE A 179 -15.21 -0.63 -18.42
C ILE A 179 -16.28 0.16 -17.66
N SER A 180 -17.48 0.27 -18.23
CA SER A 180 -18.59 0.92 -17.54
C SER A 180 -19.02 0.17 -16.27
N LYS A 181 -18.87 -1.17 -16.22
CA LYS A 181 -19.15 -1.97 -15.01
C LYS A 181 -18.09 -1.72 -13.95
N ILE A 182 -16.80 -1.75 -14.31
CA ILE A 182 -15.69 -1.46 -13.38
C ILE A 182 -15.83 -0.05 -12.79
N ASN A 183 -16.06 0.97 -13.62
CA ASN A 183 -16.24 2.34 -13.13
C ASN A 183 -17.39 2.48 -12.13
N LYS A 184 -18.49 1.74 -12.33
CA LYS A 184 -19.60 1.69 -11.37
C LYS A 184 -19.21 0.92 -10.09
N TYR A 185 -18.44 -0.15 -10.24
CA TYR A 185 -17.92 -0.93 -9.13
C TYR A 185 -16.96 -0.11 -8.25
N ILE A 186 -15.96 0.59 -8.83
CA ILE A 186 -15.01 1.43 -8.07
C ILE A 186 -15.75 2.47 -7.22
N LYS A 187 -16.75 3.14 -7.81
CA LYS A 187 -17.59 4.10 -7.07
C LYS A 187 -18.31 3.44 -5.90
N ARG A 188 -18.90 2.25 -6.10
CA ARG A 188 -19.58 1.50 -5.03
C ARG A 188 -18.59 1.04 -3.97
N LEU A 189 -17.43 0.52 -4.37
CA LEU A 189 -16.37 0.07 -3.49
C LEU A 189 -16.01 1.18 -2.50
N HIS A 190 -15.67 2.39 -2.97
CA HIS A 190 -15.32 3.50 -2.09
C HIS A 190 -16.45 3.89 -1.11
N ILE A 191 -17.71 3.90 -1.57
CA ILE A 191 -18.86 4.21 -0.72
C ILE A 191 -19.00 3.17 0.39
N PHE A 192 -19.09 1.89 0.03
CA PHE A 192 -19.31 0.81 0.99
C PHE A 192 -18.09 0.56 1.89
N LEU A 193 -16.89 0.83 1.40
CA LEU A 193 -15.67 0.78 2.20
C LEU A 193 -15.68 1.85 3.29
N LYS A 194 -16.16 3.06 2.97
CA LYS A 194 -16.33 4.12 3.97
C LYS A 194 -17.42 3.75 4.98
N CYS A 195 -18.51 3.14 4.55
CA CYS A 195 -19.55 2.61 5.45
C CYS A 195 -18.99 1.54 6.39
N LEU A 196 -18.18 0.61 5.88
CA LEU A 196 -17.51 -0.40 6.70
C LEU A 196 -16.53 0.24 7.70
N PHE A 197 -15.78 1.25 7.26
CA PHE A 197 -14.87 1.99 8.13
C PHE A 197 -15.61 2.63 9.32
N ILE A 198 -16.74 3.29 9.10
CA ILE A 198 -17.58 3.87 10.17
C ILE A 198 -18.03 2.79 11.18
N MET A 199 -18.26 1.56 10.73
CA MET A 199 -18.63 0.46 11.63
C MET A 199 -17.45 -0.03 12.48
N VAL A 200 -16.24 -0.02 11.93
CA VAL A 200 -15.08 -0.72 12.49
C VAL A 200 -14.09 0.22 13.21
N GLU A 201 -14.09 1.52 12.92
CA GLU A 201 -13.09 2.50 13.43
C GLU A 201 -12.95 2.50 14.96
N ASP A 202 -14.06 2.38 15.68
CA ASP A 202 -14.12 2.46 17.14
C ASP A 202 -13.96 1.10 17.84
N LEU A 203 -13.77 0.01 17.10
CA LEU A 203 -13.72 -1.33 17.69
C LEU A 203 -12.42 -1.58 18.46
N PRO A 204 -12.47 -2.30 19.60
CA PRO A 204 -11.27 -2.64 20.35
C PRO A 204 -10.36 -3.52 19.51
N LYS A 205 -9.04 -3.29 19.62
CA LYS A 205 -7.97 -3.94 18.84
C LYS A 205 -7.93 -3.65 17.33
N ALA A 206 -8.92 -2.96 16.76
CA ALA A 206 -8.97 -2.54 15.36
C ALA A 206 -8.47 -3.62 14.35
N PRO A 207 -9.15 -4.77 14.23
CA PRO A 207 -8.66 -5.93 13.46
C PRO A 207 -8.40 -5.62 11.98
N LEU A 208 -9.23 -4.76 11.37
CA LEU A 208 -9.11 -4.34 9.97
C LEU A 208 -8.34 -3.01 9.80
N GLY A 209 -7.67 -2.55 10.86
CA GLY A 209 -6.91 -1.31 10.87
C GLY A 209 -7.67 -0.11 11.43
N LYS A 210 -6.91 0.96 11.75
CA LYS A 210 -7.43 2.23 12.26
C LYS A 210 -7.65 3.26 11.16
N GLN A 211 -7.02 3.07 10.01
CA GLN A 211 -7.03 4.03 8.92
C GLN A 211 -7.72 3.45 7.70
N ILE A 212 -8.40 4.32 6.94
CA ILE A 212 -9.10 3.90 5.72
C ILE A 212 -8.16 3.28 4.67
N ARG A 213 -6.88 3.69 4.65
CA ARG A 213 -5.88 3.14 3.72
C ARG A 213 -5.55 1.66 4.00
N GLU A 214 -5.58 1.25 5.25
CA GLU A 214 -5.32 -0.14 5.66
C GLU A 214 -6.47 -1.02 5.18
N LEU A 215 -7.70 -0.57 5.43
CA LEU A 215 -8.92 -1.23 4.95
C LEU A 215 -8.98 -1.28 3.41
N TYR A 216 -8.57 -0.20 2.73
CA TYR A 216 -8.49 -0.16 1.27
C TYR A 216 -7.48 -1.17 0.71
N SER A 217 -6.29 -1.25 1.32
CA SER A 217 -5.26 -2.21 0.92
C SER A 217 -5.74 -3.66 1.03
N ILE A 218 -6.49 -4.00 2.07
CA ILE A 218 -7.07 -5.35 2.23
C ILE A 218 -8.17 -5.55 1.17
N ALA A 219 -9.06 -4.57 0.98
CA ALA A 219 -10.16 -4.61 -0.01
C ALA A 219 -9.70 -4.90 -1.44
N THR A 220 -8.56 -4.33 -1.82
CA THR A 220 -8.02 -4.48 -3.17
C THR A 220 -7.23 -5.76 -3.35
N SER A 221 -6.68 -6.31 -2.26
CA SER A 221 -5.82 -7.50 -2.30
C SER A 221 -6.60 -8.80 -2.18
N GLU A 222 -7.64 -8.83 -1.35
CA GLU A 222 -8.46 -10.02 -1.10
C GLU A 222 -9.90 -9.65 -0.73
N ASN A 223 -10.76 -10.65 -0.67
CA ASN A 223 -12.15 -10.45 -0.27
C ASN A 223 -12.26 -10.23 1.25
N ILE A 224 -12.50 -8.98 1.66
CA ILE A 224 -12.62 -8.57 3.08
C ILE A 224 -13.63 -9.43 3.84
N THR A 225 -14.79 -9.77 3.27
CA THR A 225 -15.85 -10.44 4.06
C THR A 225 -15.49 -11.87 4.44
N LYS A 226 -14.50 -12.47 3.78
CA LYS A 226 -14.03 -13.83 4.07
C LYS A 226 -12.92 -13.87 5.12
N THR A 227 -12.25 -12.75 5.38
CA THR A 227 -11.10 -12.69 6.30
C THR A 227 -11.50 -12.98 7.74
N THR A 228 -10.55 -13.46 8.53
CA THR A 228 -10.76 -13.74 9.96
C THR A 228 -11.04 -12.46 10.73
N GLU A 229 -10.34 -11.40 10.37
CA GLU A 229 -10.40 -10.06 10.95
C GLU A 229 -11.79 -9.44 10.78
N TYR A 230 -12.41 -9.62 9.61
CA TYR A 230 -13.78 -9.16 9.37
C TYR A 230 -14.80 -9.92 10.23
N LYS A 231 -14.66 -11.24 10.34
CA LYS A 231 -15.56 -12.06 11.17
C LYS A 231 -15.44 -11.67 12.64
N GLU A 232 -14.23 -11.40 13.12
CA GLU A 232 -13.99 -10.87 14.46
C GLU A 232 -14.66 -9.50 14.65
N CYS A 233 -14.53 -8.58 13.69
CA CYS A 233 -15.22 -7.28 13.75
C CYS A 233 -16.75 -7.45 13.86
N PHE A 234 -17.34 -8.32 13.04
CA PHE A 234 -18.79 -8.56 13.05
C PHE A 234 -19.28 -9.26 14.31
N GLN A 235 -18.45 -10.10 14.94
CA GLN A 235 -18.71 -10.63 16.27
C GLN A 235 -18.69 -9.51 17.33
N LEU A 236 -17.70 -8.61 17.29
CA LEU A 236 -17.61 -7.47 18.20
C LEU A 236 -18.78 -6.48 18.03
N LEU A 237 -19.23 -6.24 16.80
CA LEU A 237 -20.44 -5.48 16.52
C LEU A 237 -21.69 -6.11 17.16
N GLY A 238 -21.70 -7.43 17.28
CA GLY A 238 -22.73 -8.19 17.99
C GLY A 238 -22.84 -7.86 19.48
N PHE A 239 -21.86 -7.20 20.08
CA PHE A 239 -21.87 -6.81 21.50
C PHE A 239 -22.14 -5.30 21.72
N GLN A 240 -22.28 -4.50 20.66
CA GLN A 240 -22.50 -3.06 20.82
C GLN A 240 -23.85 -2.70 21.44
N SER A 241 -23.86 -1.56 22.15
CA SER A 241 -25.06 -0.95 22.74
C SER A 241 -25.98 -0.36 21.66
N LYS A 242 -27.25 -0.13 22.03
CA LYS A 242 -28.27 0.49 21.15
C LYS A 242 -27.82 1.87 20.68
N GLU A 243 -27.36 2.71 21.60
CA GLU A 243 -26.94 4.08 21.33
C GLU A 243 -25.77 4.13 20.34
N GLU A 244 -24.72 3.34 20.57
CA GLU A 244 -23.55 3.30 19.69
C GLU A 244 -23.91 2.81 18.28
N LEU A 245 -24.74 1.76 18.18
CA LEU A 245 -25.17 1.22 16.90
C LEU A 245 -26.02 2.24 16.13
N CYS A 246 -26.95 2.92 16.81
CA CYS A 246 -27.77 3.98 16.20
C CYS A 246 -26.92 5.15 15.70
N LEU A 247 -25.89 5.57 16.46
CA LEU A 247 -24.96 6.62 16.04
C LEU A 247 -24.20 6.21 14.78
N LYS A 248 -23.68 4.98 14.71
CA LYS A 248 -22.96 4.46 13.53
C LYS A 248 -23.88 4.37 12.31
N LEU A 249 -25.08 3.83 12.47
CA LEU A 249 -26.08 3.74 11.40
C LEU A 249 -26.50 5.14 10.90
N SER A 250 -26.70 6.10 11.80
CA SER A 250 -27.03 7.48 11.45
C SER A 250 -25.92 8.16 10.66
N LYS A 251 -24.65 7.95 11.05
CA LYS A 251 -23.48 8.41 10.29
C LYS A 251 -23.47 7.82 8.86
N ILE A 252 -23.76 6.52 8.71
CA ILE A 252 -23.81 5.84 7.41
C ILE A 252 -24.93 6.38 6.53
N VAL A 253 -26.15 6.51 7.07
CA VAL A 253 -27.31 7.03 6.33
C VAL A 253 -27.03 8.47 5.88
N ASN A 254 -26.55 9.34 6.77
CA ASN A 254 -26.20 10.71 6.42
C ASN A 254 -25.11 10.80 5.34
N TYR A 255 -24.12 9.90 5.39
CA TYR A 255 -23.06 9.85 4.38
C TYR A 255 -23.59 9.40 3.02
N MET A 256 -24.34 8.29 2.97
CA MET A 256 -24.88 7.77 1.71
C MET A 256 -25.93 8.71 1.10
N SER A 257 -26.80 9.32 1.91
CA SER A 257 -27.82 10.26 1.43
C SER A 257 -27.22 11.48 0.73
N LYS A 258 -26.04 11.95 1.16
CA LYS A 258 -25.33 13.06 0.47
C LYS A 258 -24.81 12.69 -0.92
N LEU A 259 -24.53 11.41 -1.16
CA LEU A 259 -23.92 10.91 -2.40
C LEU A 259 -24.95 10.43 -3.42
N ILE A 260 -26.19 10.17 -2.98
CA ILE A 260 -27.28 9.76 -3.86
C ILE A 260 -27.89 11.02 -4.49
N ASN A 261 -27.65 11.20 -5.78
CA ASN A 261 -28.43 12.17 -6.57
C ASN A 261 -29.88 11.68 -6.70
N ASP A 262 -30.84 12.48 -6.21
CA ASP A 262 -32.28 12.20 -6.24
C ASP A 262 -32.88 11.98 -7.65
N ASN A 263 -32.13 12.31 -8.71
CA ASN A 263 -32.60 12.30 -10.09
C ASN A 263 -32.59 10.92 -10.79
N VAL A 264 -32.14 9.83 -10.14
CA VAL A 264 -32.08 8.49 -10.75
C VAL A 264 -33.14 7.56 -10.16
N LYS A 265 -34.19 7.25 -10.95
CA LYS A 265 -35.41 6.53 -10.54
C LYS A 265 -35.24 5.08 -10.06
N GLN A 266 -34.07 4.47 -10.25
CA GLN A 266 -33.75 3.12 -9.77
C GLN A 266 -32.30 3.07 -9.33
N ASN A 267 -32.05 3.23 -8.03
CA ASN A 267 -30.71 3.08 -7.49
C ASN A 267 -30.77 2.07 -6.35
N LYS A 268 -30.17 0.88 -6.53
CA LYS A 268 -30.07 -0.14 -5.47
C LYS A 268 -29.42 0.38 -4.19
N MET A 269 -28.64 1.46 -4.27
CA MET A 269 -28.08 2.14 -3.10
C MET A 269 -29.13 2.90 -2.29
N LYS A 270 -30.20 3.40 -2.94
CA LYS A 270 -31.33 4.04 -2.26
C LYS A 270 -32.13 3.01 -1.46
N ASP A 271 -32.33 1.81 -2.01
CA ASP A 271 -32.98 0.71 -1.29
C ASP A 271 -32.23 0.38 0.02
N VAL A 272 -30.89 0.34 -0.02
CA VAL A 272 -30.06 0.15 1.18
C VAL A 272 -30.25 1.29 2.18
N VAL A 273 -30.26 2.56 1.73
CA VAL A 273 -30.48 3.72 2.61
C VAL A 273 -31.87 3.70 3.23
N ASP A 274 -32.90 3.39 2.46
CA ASP A 274 -34.28 3.32 2.92
C ASP A 274 -34.44 2.19 3.96
N GLU A 275 -33.80 1.05 3.73
CA GLU A 275 -33.82 -0.07 4.66
C GLU A 275 -33.03 0.21 5.95
N LEU A 276 -31.87 0.84 5.87
CA LEU A 276 -31.13 1.30 7.06
C LEU A 276 -31.90 2.37 7.84
N SER A 277 -32.61 3.26 7.16
CA SER A 277 -33.47 4.28 7.79
C SER A 277 -34.64 3.63 8.51
N ARG A 278 -35.28 2.60 7.92
CA ARG A 278 -36.31 1.81 8.61
C ARG A 278 -35.78 1.10 9.85
N TYR A 279 -34.55 0.57 9.81
CA TYR A 279 -33.94 -0.04 10.99
C TYR A 279 -33.61 0.99 12.07
N LEU A 280 -33.14 2.18 11.70
CA LEU A 280 -32.95 3.31 12.61
C LEU A 280 -34.27 3.73 13.28
N ASP A 281 -35.35 3.88 12.52
CA ASP A 281 -36.65 4.26 13.06
C ASP A 281 -37.17 3.20 14.03
N LYS A 282 -37.01 1.91 13.70
CA LYS A 282 -37.37 0.80 14.60
C LYS A 282 -36.52 0.77 15.86
N MET A 283 -35.24 1.12 15.79
CA MET A 283 -34.37 1.19 16.96
C MET A 283 -34.73 2.40 17.85
N ASN A 284 -35.04 3.55 17.26
CA ASN A 284 -35.40 4.75 18.01
C ASN A 284 -36.79 4.64 18.66
N ASN A 285 -37.76 4.03 17.98
CA ASN A 285 -39.11 3.84 18.51
C ASN A 285 -39.22 2.71 19.55
N PHE A 286 -38.14 1.95 19.75
CA PHE A 286 -38.08 0.85 20.70
C PHE A 286 -38.35 1.28 22.16
N ASP A 287 -38.09 2.55 22.52
CA ASP A 287 -38.34 3.08 23.87
C ASP A 287 -39.85 3.28 24.17
N LEU A 288 -40.72 3.28 23.16
CA LEU A 288 -42.18 3.37 23.33
C LEU A 288 -42.83 1.98 23.48
N ASP A 289 -42.27 0.95 22.83
CA ASP A 289 -42.80 -0.42 22.84
C ASP A 289 -42.47 -1.18 24.14
N GLU A 290 -41.39 -0.81 24.86
CA GLU A 290 -41.02 -1.39 26.16
C GLU A 290 -42.08 -1.12 27.26
N ILE A 291 -42.88 -0.05 27.14
CA ILE A 291 -43.97 0.24 28.10
C ILE A 291 -45.17 -0.66 27.84
N GLU A 292 -45.51 -0.96 26.58
CA GLU A 292 -46.67 -1.80 26.25
C GLU A 292 -46.43 -3.29 26.52
N GLU A 293 -45.19 -3.78 26.43
CA GLU A 293 -44.91 -5.21 26.66
C GLU A 293 -44.49 -5.56 28.07
N ALA A 294 -43.84 -4.66 28.81
CA ALA A 294 -43.65 -4.85 30.24
C ALA A 294 -45.01 -4.98 30.97
N VAL A 295 -46.05 -4.32 30.48
CA VAL A 295 -47.44 -4.48 30.99
C VAL A 295 -48.01 -5.86 30.66
N ASN A 296 -47.68 -6.45 29.50
CA ASN A 296 -48.21 -7.76 29.08
C ASN A 296 -47.43 -8.97 29.65
N GLU A 297 -46.13 -8.82 29.97
CA GLU A 297 -45.33 -9.89 30.58
C GLU A 297 -45.58 -10.02 32.09
N ILE A 298 -45.88 -8.92 32.80
CA ILE A 298 -46.21 -8.95 34.25
C ILE A 298 -47.51 -9.73 34.52
N GLU A 299 -48.48 -9.75 33.59
CA GLU A 299 -49.71 -10.55 33.77
C GLU A 299 -49.50 -12.07 33.61
N ASN A 300 -48.36 -12.52 33.08
CA ASN A 300 -48.12 -13.94 32.76
C ASN A 300 -47.08 -14.65 33.66
N GLU A 301 -46.32 -13.92 34.49
CA GLU A 301 -45.26 -14.47 35.37
C GLU A 301 -45.66 -14.63 36.85
N ASP A 302 -46.96 -14.78 37.15
CA ASP A 302 -47.46 -15.06 38.51
C ASP A 302 -47.23 -16.51 39.00
N ASN A 303 -46.11 -17.13 38.62
CA ASN A 303 -45.64 -18.40 39.20
C ASN A 303 -44.29 -18.21 39.90
N VAL A 304 -44.29 -17.31 40.89
CA VAL A 304 -43.16 -17.09 41.80
C VAL A 304 -42.96 -18.31 42.70
N ILE A 305 -41.75 -18.84 42.60
CA ILE A 305 -41.08 -19.86 43.41
C ILE A 305 -41.56 -19.83 44.87
N THR A 306 -42.34 -20.82 45.29
CA THR A 306 -42.66 -21.09 46.69
C THR A 306 -42.14 -22.48 47.08
N GLY A 307 -41.09 -22.51 47.92
CA GLY A 307 -40.58 -23.74 48.53
C GLY A 307 -39.07 -23.70 48.79
N GLN A 308 -38.66 -24.02 50.03
CA GLN A 308 -37.25 -24.18 50.40
C GLN A 308 -36.63 -25.33 49.59
N MET A 309 -35.59 -25.03 48.81
CA MET A 309 -34.85 -26.01 48.02
C MET A 309 -33.44 -26.24 48.59
N ASP A 310 -32.96 -27.48 48.52
CA ASP A 310 -31.63 -27.85 48.99
C ASP A 310 -30.52 -27.38 48.01
N ARG A 311 -29.35 -27.03 48.51
CA ARG A 311 -28.28 -26.30 47.79
C ARG A 311 -27.77 -27.03 46.54
N LYS A 312 -27.86 -28.37 46.52
CA LYS A 312 -27.54 -29.19 45.33
C LYS A 312 -28.59 -29.07 44.23
N GLN A 313 -29.87 -29.07 44.59
CA GLN A 313 -30.98 -28.94 43.64
C GLN A 313 -30.99 -27.54 43.01
N LEU A 314 -30.63 -26.51 43.78
CA LEU A 314 -30.46 -25.16 43.25
C LEU A 314 -29.28 -25.11 42.25
N LYS A 315 -28.16 -25.78 42.56
CA LYS A 315 -26.98 -25.81 41.70
C LYS A 315 -27.21 -26.57 40.39
N GLU A 316 -27.91 -27.71 40.43
CA GLU A 316 -28.30 -28.46 39.23
C GLU A 316 -29.29 -27.66 38.37
N LYS A 317 -30.29 -27.02 38.98
CA LYS A 317 -31.27 -26.21 38.25
C LYS A 317 -30.66 -24.95 37.63
N LEU A 318 -29.67 -24.33 38.30
CA LEU A 318 -28.85 -23.25 37.74
C LEU A 318 -27.96 -23.73 36.58
N LEU A 319 -27.42 -24.96 36.67
CA LEU A 319 -26.64 -25.58 35.60
C LEU A 319 -27.50 -25.96 34.38
N GLU A 320 -28.75 -26.40 34.60
CA GLU A 320 -29.73 -26.61 33.53
C GLU A 320 -30.12 -25.29 32.85
N MET A 321 -30.32 -24.21 33.62
CA MET A 321 -30.54 -22.86 33.06
C MET A 321 -29.33 -22.33 32.29
N THR A 322 -28.11 -22.78 32.60
CA THR A 322 -26.88 -22.40 31.87
C THR A 322 -26.67 -23.25 30.61
N LYS A 323 -27.11 -24.52 30.61
CA LYS A 323 -27.06 -25.42 29.45
C LYS A 323 -28.13 -25.08 28.39
N ASN A 324 -29.27 -24.53 28.81
CA ASN A 324 -30.26 -23.97 27.90
C ASN A 324 -29.80 -22.59 27.39
N GLN A 325 -28.83 -22.58 26.47
CA GLN A 325 -28.29 -21.37 25.84
C GLN A 325 -29.30 -20.58 24.96
N SER A 326 -30.58 -20.94 24.95
CA SER A 326 -31.62 -20.13 24.35
C SER A 326 -32.40 -19.41 25.45
N LYS A 327 -31.77 -18.42 26.10
CA LYS A 327 -32.59 -17.29 26.54
C LYS A 327 -33.36 -16.80 25.30
N PRO A 328 -34.68 -16.56 25.35
CA PRO A 328 -35.35 -15.89 24.26
C PRO A 328 -34.58 -14.59 24.00
N MET A 329 -34.06 -14.43 22.78
CA MET A 329 -33.29 -13.24 22.43
C MET A 329 -34.15 -12.03 22.78
N ASN A 330 -33.58 -11.08 23.52
CA ASN A 330 -34.29 -9.83 23.77
C ASN A 330 -34.66 -9.22 22.40
N LYS A 331 -35.80 -8.54 22.30
CA LYS A 331 -36.28 -7.94 21.05
C LYS A 331 -35.23 -7.05 20.38
N TYR A 332 -34.43 -6.34 21.18
CA TYR A 332 -33.28 -5.57 20.70
C TYR A 332 -32.17 -6.48 20.14
N GLU A 333 -31.85 -7.60 20.78
CA GLU A 333 -30.85 -8.54 20.27
C GLU A 333 -31.27 -9.17 18.94
N LYS A 334 -32.57 -9.43 18.75
CA LYS A 334 -33.13 -9.90 17.48
C LYS A 334 -33.02 -8.82 16.40
N LEU A 335 -33.35 -7.57 16.72
CA LEU A 335 -33.24 -6.43 15.81
C LEU A 335 -31.76 -6.16 15.44
N ARG A 336 -30.85 -6.17 16.42
CA ARG A 336 -29.41 -6.03 16.22
C ARG A 336 -28.87 -7.12 15.31
N LYS A 337 -29.26 -8.39 15.52
CA LYS A 337 -28.87 -9.50 14.65
C LYS A 337 -29.35 -9.31 13.22
N ASN A 338 -30.60 -8.84 13.02
CA ASN A 338 -31.13 -8.56 11.69
C ASN A 338 -30.36 -7.44 10.98
N VAL A 339 -30.01 -6.36 11.71
CA VAL A 339 -29.22 -5.26 11.15
C VAL A 339 -27.81 -5.71 10.77
N ILE A 340 -27.13 -6.44 11.65
CA ILE A 340 -25.78 -6.95 11.38
C ILE A 340 -25.79 -7.93 10.21
N GLN A 341 -26.80 -8.80 10.13
CA GLN A 341 -26.98 -9.73 9.00
C GLN A 341 -27.20 -8.97 7.69
N PHE A 342 -28.11 -7.99 7.68
CA PHE A 342 -28.37 -7.15 6.51
C PHE A 342 -27.11 -6.40 6.05
N LEU A 343 -26.35 -5.81 6.98
CA LEU A 343 -25.08 -5.13 6.68
C LEU A 343 -24.05 -6.12 6.14
N SER A 344 -23.95 -7.32 6.72
CA SER A 344 -23.01 -8.34 6.25
C SER A 344 -23.33 -8.79 4.82
N GLU A 345 -24.60 -9.05 4.51
CA GLU A 345 -25.06 -9.41 3.17
C GLU A 345 -24.83 -8.26 2.16
N THR A 346 -25.07 -7.03 2.60
CA THR A 346 -24.83 -5.83 1.81
C THR A 346 -23.33 -5.67 1.48
N PHE A 347 -22.46 -5.79 2.48
CA PHE A 347 -21.02 -5.70 2.28
C PHE A 347 -20.50 -6.87 1.43
N GLU A 348 -21.02 -8.08 1.59
CA GLU A 348 -20.66 -9.22 0.73
C GLU A 348 -21.04 -8.98 -0.73
N HIS A 349 -22.15 -8.28 -1.00
CA HIS A 349 -22.57 -7.95 -2.35
C HIS A 349 -21.74 -6.84 -3.01
N TYR A 350 -21.26 -5.86 -2.25
CA TYR A 350 -20.61 -4.66 -2.80
C TYR A 350 -19.08 -4.60 -2.59
N LEU A 351 -18.53 -5.26 -1.58
CA LEU A 351 -17.09 -5.34 -1.29
C LEU A 351 -16.46 -6.62 -1.87
N ILE A 352 -16.69 -6.83 -3.16
CA ILE A 352 -16.09 -7.95 -3.91
C ILE A 352 -14.68 -7.54 -4.33
N GLU A 353 -13.76 -8.50 -4.42
CA GLU A 353 -12.39 -8.30 -4.90
C GLU A 353 -12.36 -7.77 -6.36
N PRO A 354 -11.47 -6.81 -6.69
CA PRO A 354 -11.33 -6.28 -8.05
C PRO A 354 -11.04 -7.34 -9.12
N SER A 355 -10.26 -8.39 -8.78
CA SER A 355 -9.86 -9.47 -9.69
C SER A 355 -11.02 -10.30 -10.25
N SER A 356 -12.23 -10.12 -9.71
CA SER A 356 -13.46 -10.75 -10.21
C SER A 356 -14.00 -10.09 -11.48
N PHE A 357 -13.59 -8.86 -11.79
CA PHE A 357 -14.04 -8.11 -12.97
C PHE A 357 -13.08 -8.29 -14.16
N TYR A 358 -13.62 -8.25 -15.37
CA TYR A 358 -12.81 -8.28 -16.60
C TYR A 358 -12.20 -6.92 -16.87
N PHE A 359 -10.93 -6.89 -17.29
CA PHE A 359 -10.12 -5.70 -17.53
C PHE A 359 -9.83 -4.84 -16.29
N HIS A 360 -9.83 -5.44 -15.10
CA HIS A 360 -9.52 -4.73 -13.86
C HIS A 360 -8.09 -4.17 -13.83
N GLU A 361 -7.16 -4.80 -14.57
CA GLU A 361 -5.75 -4.41 -14.68
C GLU A 361 -5.55 -3.02 -15.32
N ILE A 362 -6.56 -2.51 -16.04
CA ILE A 362 -6.55 -1.14 -16.59
C ILE A 362 -6.66 -0.09 -15.47
N PHE A 363 -7.32 -0.44 -14.35
CA PHE A 363 -7.60 0.48 -13.25
C PHE A 363 -6.78 0.18 -11.98
N PHE A 364 -6.33 -1.07 -11.83
CA PHE A 364 -5.58 -1.54 -10.67
C PHE A 364 -4.18 -1.97 -11.10
N PHE A 365 -3.17 -1.25 -10.62
CA PHE A 365 -1.77 -1.53 -10.90
C PHE A 365 -1.19 -2.49 -9.84
N ASN A 366 -0.66 -3.63 -10.28
CA ASN A 366 -0.12 -4.68 -9.40
C ASN A 366 1.26 -5.20 -9.86
N ASN A 367 2.10 -4.33 -10.45
CA ASN A 367 3.45 -4.75 -10.82
C ASN A 367 4.41 -4.55 -9.65
N ILE A 368 4.79 -5.66 -9.01
CA ILE A 368 5.77 -5.68 -7.91
C ILE A 368 7.16 -5.23 -8.38
N SER A 369 7.45 -5.28 -9.69
CA SER A 369 8.75 -4.88 -10.25
C SER A 369 9.11 -3.42 -9.97
N ILE A 370 8.12 -2.54 -9.78
CA ILE A 370 8.32 -1.15 -9.34
C ILE A 370 9.12 -1.09 -8.05
N GLN A 371 8.90 -2.03 -7.13
CA GLN A 371 9.60 -2.07 -5.87
C GLN A 371 11.12 -2.17 -6.09
N ASN A 372 11.58 -2.90 -7.11
CA ASN A 372 13.00 -3.02 -7.44
C ASN A 372 13.56 -1.74 -8.09
N TYR A 373 12.74 -0.97 -8.81
CA TYR A 373 13.14 0.32 -9.38
C TYR A 373 13.21 1.43 -8.32
N ILE A 374 12.28 1.44 -7.36
CA ILE A 374 12.23 2.44 -6.29
C ILE A 374 13.19 2.10 -5.15
N ILE A 375 13.21 0.82 -4.72
CA ILE A 375 14.04 0.35 -3.60
C ILE A 375 15.27 -0.34 -4.17
N GLY A 376 16.38 0.39 -4.23
CA GLY A 376 17.67 -0.16 -4.66
C GLY A 376 18.19 -1.24 -3.72
N THR A 377 18.09 -2.52 -4.12
CA THR A 377 18.58 -3.69 -3.36
C THR A 377 19.97 -4.15 -3.83
N HIS A 378 20.89 -3.21 -4.04
CA HIS A 378 22.21 -3.47 -4.67
C HIS A 378 23.04 -4.54 -3.95
N ARG A 379 23.05 -4.53 -2.61
CA ARG A 379 23.82 -5.51 -1.83
C ARG A 379 23.35 -6.94 -2.07
N SER A 380 22.03 -7.17 -2.06
CA SER A 380 21.45 -8.49 -2.31
C SER A 380 21.73 -8.94 -3.73
N ALA A 381 21.64 -8.04 -4.72
CA ALA A 381 21.96 -8.35 -6.11
C ALA A 381 23.42 -8.78 -6.29
N ILE A 382 24.38 -8.02 -5.73
CA ILE A 382 25.81 -8.33 -5.78
C ILE A 382 26.10 -9.63 -5.04
N HIS A 383 25.52 -9.81 -3.85
CA HIS A 383 25.67 -11.04 -3.08
C HIS A 383 25.18 -12.27 -3.85
N ASN A 384 23.98 -12.20 -4.43
CA ASN A 384 23.43 -13.27 -5.26
C ASN A 384 24.29 -13.52 -6.50
N ALA A 385 24.82 -12.48 -7.16
CA ALA A 385 25.67 -12.65 -8.34
C ALA A 385 26.99 -13.35 -8.01
N LEU A 386 27.58 -13.03 -6.85
CA LEU A 386 28.83 -13.65 -6.41
C LEU A 386 28.62 -15.06 -5.85
N ASN A 387 27.46 -15.34 -5.25
CA ASN A 387 27.13 -16.67 -4.71
C ASN A 387 26.56 -17.64 -5.75
N ASP A 388 25.75 -17.16 -6.67
CA ASP A 388 25.14 -17.97 -7.72
C ASP A 388 25.22 -17.23 -9.06
N PRO A 389 26.36 -17.33 -9.76
CA PRO A 389 26.55 -16.68 -11.06
C PRO A 389 25.62 -17.26 -12.14
N GLN A 390 25.09 -18.48 -11.97
CA GLN A 390 24.19 -19.09 -12.94
C GLN A 390 22.89 -18.29 -13.07
N TYR A 391 22.39 -17.72 -11.97
CA TYR A 391 21.18 -16.91 -11.97
C TYR A 391 21.21 -15.78 -13.02
N TYR A 392 22.38 -15.17 -13.25
CA TYR A 392 22.55 -14.09 -14.21
C TYR A 392 23.15 -14.55 -15.55
N LEU A 393 24.13 -15.45 -15.52
CA LEU A 393 24.84 -15.90 -16.74
C LEU A 393 24.08 -16.97 -17.52
N GLN A 394 23.11 -17.64 -16.89
CA GLN A 394 22.27 -18.70 -17.48
C GLN A 394 23.08 -19.77 -18.23
N CYS A 395 24.26 -20.11 -17.70
CA CYS A 395 25.16 -21.11 -18.28
C CYS A 395 24.88 -22.51 -17.74
N ASN A 396 25.32 -23.53 -18.49
CA ASN A 396 25.17 -24.94 -18.10
C ASN A 396 26.29 -25.46 -17.18
N CYS A 397 27.41 -24.73 -17.06
CA CYS A 397 28.60 -25.21 -16.37
C CYS A 397 28.70 -24.77 -14.90
N CYS A 398 28.00 -23.71 -14.51
CA CYS A 398 28.00 -23.17 -13.14
C CYS A 398 26.82 -23.64 -12.29
N GLU A 399 26.13 -24.71 -12.70
CA GLU A 399 24.99 -25.24 -11.94
C GLU A 399 25.45 -25.73 -10.56
N ILE A 400 24.83 -25.19 -9.52
CA ILE A 400 25.20 -25.47 -8.14
C ILE A 400 24.13 -26.36 -7.50
N PRO A 401 24.46 -27.59 -7.07
CA PRO A 401 23.47 -28.48 -6.45
C PRO A 401 23.02 -28.00 -5.06
N ASN A 402 23.90 -27.30 -4.32
CA ASN A 402 23.62 -26.72 -3.01
C ASN A 402 24.25 -25.32 -2.94
N GLY A 403 23.56 -24.30 -2.41
CA GLY A 403 24.02 -22.89 -2.44
C GLY A 403 25.42 -22.61 -1.84
N ALA A 404 25.98 -23.52 -1.04
CA ALA A 404 27.33 -23.43 -0.47
C ALA A 404 28.43 -24.11 -1.32
N ALA A 405 28.10 -24.89 -2.36
CA ALA A 405 29.10 -25.58 -3.15
C ALA A 405 29.90 -24.59 -4.03
N ILE A 406 31.19 -24.86 -4.19
CA ILE A 406 32.10 -24.12 -5.07
C ILE A 406 32.44 -25.04 -6.24
N THR A 407 32.15 -24.61 -7.47
CA THR A 407 32.47 -25.37 -8.69
C THR A 407 33.60 -24.68 -9.46
N ARG A 408 34.42 -25.47 -10.17
CA ARG A 408 35.58 -24.96 -10.92
C ARG A 408 35.22 -24.07 -12.10
N CYS A 409 34.00 -24.21 -12.61
CA CYS A 409 33.55 -23.43 -13.77
C CYS A 409 33.05 -22.03 -13.37
N MET A 410 32.96 -21.73 -12.07
CA MET A 410 32.58 -20.41 -11.59
C MET A 410 33.63 -19.35 -11.96
N PRO A 411 33.23 -18.09 -12.19
CA PRO A 411 34.16 -16.99 -12.31
C PRO A 411 35.07 -16.84 -11.08
N ASP A 412 36.31 -16.39 -11.29
CA ASP A 412 37.34 -16.32 -10.24
C ASP A 412 36.91 -15.47 -9.03
N ILE A 413 36.22 -14.34 -9.29
CA ILE A 413 35.67 -13.47 -8.24
C ILE A 413 34.62 -14.19 -7.38
N CYS A 414 33.80 -15.07 -7.97
CA CYS A 414 32.81 -15.88 -7.26
C CYS A 414 33.49 -16.95 -6.38
N VAL A 415 34.53 -17.59 -6.89
CA VAL A 415 35.34 -18.57 -6.12
C VAL A 415 36.02 -17.88 -4.94
N ALA A 416 36.71 -16.77 -5.19
CA ALA A 416 37.35 -15.96 -4.16
C ALA A 416 36.31 -15.49 -3.13
N TYR A 417 35.15 -15.04 -3.58
CA TYR A 417 34.05 -14.64 -2.71
C TYR A 417 33.55 -15.80 -1.82
N LYS A 418 33.28 -17.00 -2.36
CA LYS A 418 32.81 -18.09 -1.49
C LYS A 418 33.86 -18.48 -0.43
N LEU A 419 35.14 -18.53 -0.81
CA LEU A 419 36.24 -18.76 0.12
C LEU A 419 36.36 -17.67 1.19
N HIS A 420 36.16 -16.40 0.84
CA HIS A 420 36.22 -15.29 1.82
C HIS A 420 35.11 -15.40 2.89
N LEU A 421 33.97 -16.02 2.55
CA LEU A 421 32.85 -16.19 3.50
C LEU A 421 33.18 -17.23 4.58
N GLU A 422 33.93 -18.27 4.23
CA GLU A 422 34.41 -19.31 5.16
C GLU A 422 35.54 -18.81 6.06
N CYS A 423 36.25 -17.76 5.64
CA CYS A 423 37.31 -17.14 6.40
C CYS A 423 36.79 -16.26 7.56
N GLY A 424 37.60 -16.17 8.61
CA GLY A 424 37.39 -15.26 9.74
C GLY A 424 37.63 -13.79 9.38
N LYS A 425 37.61 -12.92 10.41
CA LYS A 425 37.74 -11.46 10.25
C LYS A 425 39.07 -11.01 9.61
N LEU A 426 40.15 -11.73 9.87
CA LEU A 426 41.47 -11.50 9.28
C LEU A 426 41.82 -12.71 8.41
N ILE A 427 42.06 -12.45 7.13
CA ILE A 427 42.32 -13.47 6.12
C ILE A 427 43.79 -13.37 5.73
N ASN A 428 44.51 -14.49 5.81
CA ASN A 428 45.88 -14.59 5.31
C ASN A 428 45.84 -14.77 3.78
N LEU A 429 46.52 -13.90 3.03
CA LEU A 429 46.50 -13.92 1.57
C LEU A 429 47.12 -15.20 1.00
N TYR A 430 48.13 -15.76 1.66
CA TYR A 430 48.79 -16.99 1.18
C TYR A 430 47.85 -18.19 1.30
N ASP A 431 47.23 -18.37 2.47
CA ASP A 431 46.30 -19.49 2.72
C ASP A 431 45.07 -19.39 1.80
N TRP A 432 44.59 -18.17 1.55
CA TRP A 432 43.48 -17.92 0.64
C TRP A 432 43.84 -18.21 -0.83
N LEU A 433 45.06 -17.85 -1.27
CA LEU A 433 45.58 -18.21 -2.59
C LEU A 433 45.68 -19.74 -2.74
N GLN A 434 46.19 -20.45 -1.73
CA GLN A 434 46.29 -21.91 -1.78
C GLN A 434 44.90 -22.58 -1.86
N ALA A 435 43.92 -22.06 -1.11
CA ALA A 435 42.53 -22.53 -1.19
C ALA A 435 41.88 -22.22 -2.56
N PHE A 436 42.21 -21.10 -3.18
CA PHE A 436 41.75 -20.76 -4.53
C PHE A 436 42.35 -21.71 -5.58
N LEU A 437 43.65 -21.98 -5.50
CA LEU A 437 44.35 -22.88 -6.42
C LEU A 437 43.84 -24.32 -6.31
N SER A 438 43.58 -24.83 -5.10
CA SER A 438 43.04 -26.19 -4.93
C SER A 438 41.68 -26.42 -5.59
N ILE A 439 40.92 -25.35 -5.80
CA ILE A 439 39.65 -25.38 -6.53
C ILE A 439 39.89 -25.25 -8.02
N VAL A 440 40.60 -24.21 -8.48
CA VAL A 440 40.73 -23.87 -9.90
C VAL A 440 41.68 -24.82 -10.66
N ASP A 441 42.77 -25.23 -10.02
CA ASP A 441 43.80 -26.11 -10.61
C ASP A 441 44.16 -27.27 -9.65
N PRO A 442 43.37 -28.35 -9.68
CA PRO A 442 43.51 -29.51 -8.78
C PRO A 442 44.64 -30.45 -9.22
N VAL A 443 45.86 -29.96 -9.36
CA VAL A 443 47.00 -30.84 -9.66
C VAL A 443 47.42 -31.54 -8.36
N ASP A 444 47.79 -32.82 -8.45
CA ASP A 444 48.14 -33.69 -7.31
C ASP A 444 49.05 -33.00 -6.28
N ILE A 445 48.55 -32.89 -5.06
CA ILE A 445 49.15 -32.21 -3.90
C ILE A 445 50.45 -32.92 -3.44
N ASP A 446 50.76 -34.10 -3.97
CA ASP A 446 51.91 -34.94 -3.59
C ASP A 446 53.22 -34.62 -4.34
N ASP A 447 53.24 -33.66 -5.27
CA ASP A 447 54.47 -33.24 -5.95
C ASP A 447 55.14 -32.08 -5.21
N ASP A 448 55.95 -32.41 -4.19
CA ASP A 448 56.78 -31.51 -3.38
C ASP A 448 57.70 -30.56 -4.22
N THR A 449 57.80 -30.79 -5.53
CA THR A 449 58.63 -30.00 -6.45
C THR A 449 57.94 -28.76 -7.02
N LYS A 450 56.61 -28.59 -6.87
CA LYS A 450 55.87 -27.40 -7.37
C LYS A 450 55.52 -26.40 -6.27
N ARG A 451 56.54 -25.83 -5.62
CA ARG A 451 56.37 -24.62 -4.78
C ARG A 451 56.13 -23.34 -5.59
N THR A 452 56.25 -23.39 -6.91
CA THR A 452 56.06 -22.24 -7.79
C THR A 452 54.62 -22.19 -8.27
N VAL A 453 53.85 -21.22 -7.77
CA VAL A 453 52.52 -20.87 -8.29
C VAL A 453 52.67 -20.37 -9.72
N ASP A 454 51.82 -20.83 -10.64
CA ASP A 454 51.75 -20.30 -12.00
C ASP A 454 51.49 -18.78 -11.96
N PRO A 455 52.35 -17.95 -12.58
CA PRO A 455 52.17 -16.50 -12.61
C PRO A 455 50.78 -16.07 -13.12
N GLU A 456 50.17 -16.82 -14.05
CA GLU A 456 48.83 -16.49 -14.56
C GLU A 456 47.74 -16.70 -13.50
N LEU A 457 47.78 -17.84 -12.79
CA LEU A 457 46.82 -18.11 -11.70
C LEU A 457 47.02 -17.15 -10.53
N GLN A 458 48.26 -16.76 -10.24
CA GLN A 458 48.55 -15.73 -9.24
C GLN A 458 47.97 -14.37 -9.65
N ALA A 459 48.09 -13.98 -10.92
CA ALA A 459 47.52 -12.74 -11.44
C ALA A 459 45.98 -12.74 -11.36
N ARG A 460 45.33 -13.85 -11.74
CA ARG A 460 43.87 -14.04 -11.65
C ARG A 460 43.36 -13.92 -10.22
N PHE A 461 44.01 -14.59 -9.27
CA PHE A 461 43.69 -14.44 -7.85
C PHE A 461 43.86 -12.99 -7.39
N THR A 462 44.97 -12.35 -7.74
CA THR A 462 45.24 -10.95 -7.36
C THR A 462 44.17 -10.01 -7.91
N GLN A 463 43.70 -10.23 -9.14
CA GLN A 463 42.60 -9.50 -9.73
C GLN A 463 41.29 -9.71 -8.96
N ALA A 464 40.91 -10.95 -8.65
CA ALA A 464 39.71 -11.25 -7.88
C ALA A 464 39.73 -10.60 -6.48
N VAL A 465 40.90 -10.59 -5.82
CA VAL A 465 41.10 -9.90 -4.53
C VAL A 465 40.94 -8.38 -4.70
N ALA A 466 41.52 -7.78 -5.75
CA ALA A 466 41.39 -6.35 -6.01
C ALA A 466 39.93 -5.94 -6.31
N GLU A 467 39.19 -6.76 -7.06
CA GLU A 467 37.77 -6.55 -7.32
C GLU A 467 36.93 -6.65 -6.04
N LEU A 468 37.23 -7.60 -5.15
CA LEU A 468 36.58 -7.70 -3.83
C LEU A 468 36.90 -6.54 -2.90
N GLU A 469 38.12 -5.99 -2.97
CA GLU A 469 38.49 -4.76 -2.26
C GLU A 469 37.76 -3.54 -2.83
N TYR A 470 37.66 -3.43 -4.15
CA TYR A 470 36.90 -2.37 -4.83
C TYR A 470 35.42 -2.38 -4.47
N LEU A 471 34.80 -3.57 -4.41
CA LEU A 471 33.42 -3.77 -3.97
C LEU A 471 33.21 -3.56 -2.46
N GLY A 472 34.29 -3.40 -1.69
CA GLY A 472 34.23 -3.14 -0.25
C GLY A 472 33.93 -4.37 0.61
N PHE A 473 34.18 -5.59 0.12
CA PHE A 473 34.06 -6.81 0.92
C PHE A 473 35.27 -7.00 1.84
N ILE A 474 36.43 -6.56 1.39
CA ILE A 474 37.70 -6.67 2.11
C ILE A 474 38.46 -5.34 2.08
N LYS A 475 39.43 -5.20 2.97
CA LYS A 475 40.36 -4.07 3.02
C LYS A 475 41.74 -4.53 3.41
N SER A 476 42.77 -3.96 2.78
CA SER A 476 44.17 -4.16 3.18
C SER A 476 44.38 -3.91 4.69
N SER A 477 44.96 -4.90 5.39
CA SER A 477 45.24 -4.78 6.83
C SER A 477 46.50 -3.96 7.07
N LYS A 478 46.42 -2.93 7.92
CA LYS A 478 47.61 -2.22 8.44
C LYS A 478 48.20 -2.87 9.70
N ARG A 479 47.54 -3.89 10.25
CA ARG A 479 47.88 -4.49 11.54
C ARG A 479 48.81 -5.69 11.41
N LYS A 480 48.71 -6.43 10.32
CA LYS A 480 49.50 -7.64 10.06
C LYS A 480 49.85 -7.68 8.58
N ALA A 481 51.12 -7.88 8.27
CA ALA A 481 51.59 -8.03 6.89
C ALA A 481 50.90 -9.24 6.22
N ASP A 482 50.68 -9.16 4.92
CA ASP A 482 50.10 -10.23 4.09
C ASP A 482 48.69 -10.68 4.51
N HIS A 483 47.95 -9.81 5.19
CA HIS A 483 46.57 -10.07 5.59
C HIS A 483 45.62 -9.01 5.04
N VAL A 484 44.39 -9.44 4.75
CA VAL A 484 43.26 -8.56 4.49
C VAL A 484 42.22 -8.70 5.59
N THR A 485 41.49 -7.62 5.84
CA THR A 485 40.40 -7.57 6.83
C THR A 485 39.07 -7.63 6.10
N ARG A 486 38.21 -8.56 6.51
CA ARG A 486 36.83 -8.65 6.02
C ARG A 486 35.98 -7.53 6.61
N LEU A 487 35.21 -6.85 5.76
CA LEU A 487 34.36 -5.70 6.15
C LEU A 487 32.88 -6.08 6.31
N THR A 488 32.45 -7.20 5.75
CA THR A 488 31.05 -7.67 5.78
C THR A 488 30.90 -8.89 6.70
N TRP A 489 29.77 -8.98 7.41
CA TRP A 489 29.38 -10.16 8.19
C TRP A 489 28.19 -10.86 7.53
N GLY A 490 28.20 -12.19 7.56
CA GLY A 490 27.13 -13.02 6.99
C GLY A 490 27.24 -13.14 5.46
N GLY A 491 27.22 -14.38 4.98
CA GLY A 491 26.62 -14.68 3.69
C GLY A 491 25.11 -14.82 3.86
#